data_AF-W9TIU3-F1
#
_entry.id   AF-W9TIU3-F1
#
_cell.length_a   1.000
_cell.length_b   1.000
_cell.length_c   1.000
_cell.angle_alpha   90.00
_cell.angle_beta   90.00
_cell.angle_gamma   90.00
#
_symmetry.space_group_name_H-M   'P 1'
#
loop_
_entity.id
_entity.type
_entity.pdbx_description
1 polymer ?
#
loop_
_entity_poly.entity_id
_entity_poly.type
_entity_poly.pdbx_seq_one_letter_code
_entity_poly.pdbx_strand_id
1 'polypeptide(L)'
;MLVFGDDQTVFPTLAPVAYQQDSGLVADEPVVKRFGLRMETRTSRVSRRDYDFEQPRLQLESTVSGELVPDLEDYDYPGRFVDRARGRHLAQRALERHRHDYQQAEGSSDQPCLLSGHFLELTDHPRADWNQLWLLSEIHHQGRQPQVLEESATSDTQPDDGFQQSYRNRFLATPWDIPYRPALKHPKSKILGSQTAVVTGPAGEEIHCDPHGRVKVQFHWDREGTRDDKSSCWLRVSSSWAGDRYGGVAIPRVGMEVLVTFLEGDPDQPLVTGCLYHAEHVAPYELPAHKTRSVFKTLSSPGGDGYNELRIEDRKGAEQIYVHAQRDWDENIEHDQKIRVGHERHDRVEANAYSEFQAEEHRTTHGDRKTEVRASDHLTVGRDQHIRIGNGQFVEAGQEIHLSSGLKVVLEAGSELTFKAAGSFVKLDAGGITLSGPVIKANSGGSPGKGSGARPILPGQVSPADADRPGVPLEALLKQNLLFRSTRAGVCEVCEAARALPEDDA
;
A
#
# COMPACT_ATOMS: atom_id res chain seq x y z
N MET A 1 34.15 -2.26 -35.83
CA MET A 1 32.76 -1.73 -35.87
C MET A 1 31.87 -2.78 -35.24
N LEU A 2 31.01 -2.41 -34.30
CA LEU A 2 30.04 -3.32 -33.68
C LEU A 2 28.67 -3.03 -34.31
N VAL A 3 28.01 -4.06 -34.85
CA VAL A 3 26.68 -3.95 -35.47
C VAL A 3 25.65 -4.57 -34.55
N PHE A 4 24.61 -3.81 -34.22
CA PHE A 4 23.47 -4.31 -33.45
C PHE A 4 22.32 -4.61 -34.41
N GLY A 5 21.72 -5.78 -34.24
CA GLY A 5 20.59 -6.20 -35.04
C GLY A 5 19.77 -7.24 -34.30
N ASP A 6 18.48 -7.29 -34.62
CA ASP A 6 17.51 -8.17 -33.96
C ASP A 6 16.73 -9.06 -34.94
N ASP A 7 17.07 -9.02 -36.23
CA ASP A 7 16.57 -9.93 -37.25
C ASP A 7 17.71 -10.40 -38.18
N GLN A 8 17.37 -11.22 -39.17
CA GLN A 8 18.35 -11.84 -40.07
C GLN A 8 18.86 -10.89 -41.16
N THR A 9 18.21 -9.73 -41.40
CA THR A 9 18.55 -8.80 -42.50
C THR A 9 19.84 -8.02 -42.24
N VAL A 10 20.28 -8.00 -40.99
CA VAL A 10 21.49 -7.30 -40.55
C VAL A 10 22.79 -8.04 -40.91
N PHE A 11 22.70 -9.33 -41.24
CA PHE A 11 23.86 -10.15 -41.56
C PHE A 11 24.24 -9.98 -43.04
N PRO A 12 25.45 -9.49 -43.35
CA PRO A 12 25.95 -9.40 -44.72
C PRO A 12 26.26 -10.78 -45.32
N THR A 13 26.26 -10.86 -46.65
CA THR A 13 26.52 -12.11 -47.40
C THR A 13 27.94 -12.12 -47.98
N LEU A 14 28.64 -13.23 -47.82
CA LEU A 14 29.96 -13.51 -48.43
C LEU A 14 29.80 -14.06 -49.85
N ALA A 15 30.91 -14.10 -50.60
CA ALA A 15 30.94 -14.80 -51.87
C ALA A 15 30.61 -16.30 -51.69
N PRO A 16 29.92 -16.94 -52.65
CA PRO A 16 29.64 -18.37 -52.58
C PRO A 16 30.93 -19.21 -52.54
N VAL A 17 30.87 -20.35 -51.85
CA VAL A 17 32.01 -21.28 -51.75
C VAL A 17 31.55 -22.69 -52.08
N ALA A 18 32.25 -23.32 -53.02
CA ALA A 18 31.96 -24.69 -53.42
C ALA A 18 32.37 -25.70 -52.34
N TYR A 19 31.57 -26.76 -52.22
CA TYR A 19 31.92 -27.94 -51.46
C TYR A 19 32.69 -28.91 -52.34
N GLN A 20 33.85 -29.35 -51.88
CA GLN A 20 34.62 -30.41 -52.51
C GLN A 20 35.15 -31.34 -51.43
N GLN A 21 34.65 -32.57 -51.41
CA GLN A 21 35.08 -33.57 -50.43
C GLN A 21 36.60 -33.77 -50.51
N ASP A 22 37.27 -33.73 -49.36
CA ASP A 22 38.71 -33.93 -49.27
C ASP A 22 39.12 -35.29 -49.86
N SER A 23 39.78 -35.24 -51.01
CA SER A 23 40.29 -36.40 -51.75
C SER A 23 41.82 -36.51 -51.68
N GLY A 24 42.47 -35.68 -50.86
CA GLY A 24 43.94 -35.56 -50.81
C GLY A 24 44.56 -34.76 -51.96
N LEU A 25 43.76 -34.28 -52.91
CA LEU A 25 44.16 -33.35 -53.97
C LEU A 25 43.84 -31.91 -53.53
N VAL A 26 44.74 -30.97 -53.86
CA VAL A 26 44.51 -29.54 -53.62
C VAL A 26 43.57 -29.01 -54.70
N ALA A 27 42.46 -28.39 -54.30
CA ALA A 27 41.55 -27.71 -55.22
C ALA A 27 42.20 -26.44 -55.79
N ASP A 28 41.82 -26.05 -57.00
CA ASP A 28 42.35 -24.84 -57.65
C ASP A 28 41.89 -23.55 -56.96
N GLU A 29 40.75 -23.59 -56.27
CA GLU A 29 40.16 -22.49 -55.50
C GLU A 29 39.88 -22.93 -54.04
N PRO A 30 39.80 -22.00 -53.07
CA PRO A 30 39.44 -22.34 -51.69
C PRO A 30 38.01 -22.89 -51.57
N VAL A 31 37.85 -24.02 -50.89
CA VAL A 31 36.63 -24.83 -50.84
C VAL A 31 36.25 -25.24 -49.42
N VAL A 32 34.98 -25.60 -49.23
CA VAL A 32 34.54 -26.32 -48.05
C VAL A 32 34.81 -27.81 -48.24
N LYS A 33 35.69 -28.38 -47.40
CA LYS A 33 36.18 -29.76 -47.52
C LYS A 33 35.33 -30.78 -46.78
N ARG A 34 34.71 -30.35 -45.70
CA ARG A 34 33.81 -31.13 -44.86
C ARG A 34 32.65 -30.25 -44.46
N PHE A 35 31.44 -30.81 -44.52
CA PHE A 35 30.23 -30.16 -44.07
C PHE A 35 29.33 -31.24 -43.47
N GLY A 36 29.08 -31.17 -42.15
CA GLY A 36 28.28 -32.15 -41.43
C GLY A 36 27.12 -31.46 -40.73
N LEU A 37 25.90 -32.00 -40.87
CA LEU A 37 24.72 -31.46 -40.22
C LEU A 37 24.39 -32.24 -38.95
N ARG A 38 24.26 -31.53 -37.82
CA ARG A 38 23.74 -32.02 -36.56
C ARG A 38 22.30 -31.54 -36.38
N MET A 39 21.43 -32.43 -35.93
CA MET A 39 20.08 -32.10 -35.50
C MET A 39 19.89 -32.48 -34.03
N GLU A 40 19.23 -31.63 -33.25
CA GLU A 40 18.95 -31.89 -31.85
C GLU A 40 17.51 -31.56 -31.47
N THR A 41 16.95 -32.32 -30.55
CA THR A 41 15.65 -32.01 -29.95
C THR A 41 15.78 -30.72 -29.13
N ARG A 42 14.82 -29.81 -29.32
CA ARG A 42 14.74 -28.51 -28.66
C ARG A 42 13.32 -28.23 -28.18
N THR A 43 13.21 -27.29 -27.26
CA THR A 43 11.94 -26.72 -26.80
C THR A 43 11.03 -26.36 -27.98
N SER A 44 9.77 -26.77 -27.91
CA SER A 44 8.74 -26.49 -28.90
C SER A 44 7.74 -25.44 -28.41
N ARG A 45 7.63 -25.24 -27.09
CA ARG A 45 6.73 -24.25 -26.47
C ARG A 45 7.43 -23.44 -25.39
N VAL A 46 7.17 -22.14 -25.37
CA VAL A 46 7.61 -21.25 -24.31
C VAL A 46 6.41 -20.54 -23.70
N SER A 47 6.29 -20.63 -22.38
CA SER A 47 5.28 -19.96 -21.58
C SER A 47 5.94 -19.04 -20.56
N ARG A 48 5.46 -17.81 -20.46
CA ARG A 48 5.96 -16.83 -19.48
C ARG A 48 4.79 -16.26 -18.70
N ARG A 49 4.96 -16.13 -17.39
CA ARG A 49 3.95 -15.60 -16.49
C ARG A 49 4.49 -14.43 -15.67
N ASP A 50 3.63 -13.48 -15.36
CA ASP A 50 3.95 -12.37 -14.46
C ASP A 50 2.72 -11.93 -13.65
N TYR A 51 2.93 -10.99 -12.73
CA TYR A 51 1.88 -10.37 -11.93
C TYR A 51 2.05 -8.84 -11.94
N ASP A 52 0.98 -8.15 -12.35
CA ASP A 52 0.87 -6.71 -12.22
C ASP A 52 -0.17 -6.38 -11.13
N PHE A 53 0.26 -5.62 -10.13
CA PHE A 53 -0.60 -5.22 -9.02
C PHE A 53 -1.63 -4.15 -9.42
N GLU A 54 -1.42 -3.42 -10.52
CA GLU A 54 -2.39 -2.48 -11.08
C GLU A 54 -3.51 -3.22 -11.84
N GLN A 55 -3.25 -4.46 -12.27
CA GLN A 55 -4.21 -5.34 -12.95
C GLN A 55 -4.31 -6.73 -12.27
N PRO A 56 -4.65 -6.81 -10.97
CA PRO A 56 -4.43 -8.01 -10.15
C PRO A 56 -5.28 -9.23 -10.55
N ARG A 57 -6.33 -9.02 -11.34
CA ARG A 57 -7.22 -10.07 -11.85
C ARG A 57 -6.82 -10.57 -13.24
N LEU A 58 -5.98 -9.83 -13.95
CA LEU A 58 -5.52 -10.24 -15.26
C LEU A 58 -4.50 -11.36 -15.08
N GLN A 59 -4.79 -12.55 -15.60
CA GLN A 59 -3.76 -13.56 -15.79
C GLN A 59 -2.81 -13.08 -16.89
N LEU A 60 -1.69 -12.52 -16.46
CA LEU A 60 -0.55 -12.11 -17.28
C LEU A 60 0.27 -13.35 -17.64
N GLU A 61 -0.17 -14.02 -18.69
CA GLU A 61 0.48 -15.18 -19.25
C GLU A 61 0.57 -15.02 -20.76
N SER A 62 1.68 -15.45 -21.34
CA SER A 62 1.91 -15.44 -22.78
C SER A 62 2.65 -16.69 -23.21
N THR A 63 2.09 -17.37 -24.19
CA THR A 63 2.61 -18.64 -24.70
C THR A 63 2.83 -18.55 -26.20
N VAL A 64 3.96 -19.07 -26.65
CA VAL A 64 4.29 -19.29 -28.06
C VAL A 64 4.63 -20.76 -28.23
N SER A 65 3.98 -21.41 -29.19
CA SER A 65 4.20 -22.82 -29.51
C SER A 65 4.49 -22.97 -30.99
N GLY A 66 5.45 -23.84 -31.32
CA GLY A 66 5.60 -24.42 -32.66
C GLY A 66 4.74 -25.68 -32.82
N GLU A 67 4.70 -26.22 -34.03
CA GLU A 67 3.94 -27.44 -34.39
C GLU A 67 4.74 -28.74 -34.19
N LEU A 68 5.92 -28.66 -33.58
CA LEU A 68 6.89 -29.76 -33.51
C LEU A 68 6.66 -30.65 -32.28
N VAL A 69 6.99 -31.95 -32.43
CA VAL A 69 6.80 -33.01 -31.43
C VAL A 69 8.17 -33.58 -31.02
N PRO A 70 8.39 -33.98 -29.74
CA PRO A 70 7.48 -33.89 -28.60
C PRO A 70 7.23 -32.46 -28.13
N ASP A 71 6.09 -32.24 -27.50
CA ASP A 71 5.76 -30.97 -26.85
C ASP A 71 6.65 -30.78 -25.61
N LEU A 72 7.72 -30.00 -25.76
CA LEU A 72 8.66 -29.65 -24.70
C LEU A 72 8.48 -28.17 -24.36
N GLU A 73 7.95 -27.95 -23.16
CA GLU A 73 7.67 -26.62 -22.64
C GLU A 73 8.79 -26.09 -21.75
N ASP A 74 9.19 -24.84 -22.02
CA ASP A 74 9.92 -23.97 -21.09
C ASP A 74 8.94 -22.98 -20.47
N TYR A 75 8.69 -23.14 -19.15
CA TYR A 75 7.88 -22.24 -18.35
C TYR A 75 8.76 -21.47 -17.35
N ASP A 76 8.51 -20.16 -17.20
CA ASP A 76 9.23 -19.32 -16.25
C ASP A 76 8.35 -18.21 -15.63
N TYR A 77 8.68 -17.82 -14.38
CA TYR A 77 8.10 -16.73 -13.60
C TYR A 77 9.17 -16.13 -12.66
N PRO A 78 9.29 -14.80 -12.55
CA PRO A 78 8.53 -13.76 -13.27
C PRO A 78 9.08 -13.51 -14.68
N GLY A 79 8.19 -13.27 -15.63
CA GLY A 79 8.50 -13.07 -17.04
C GLY A 79 8.98 -11.67 -17.43
N ARG A 80 8.91 -10.70 -16.50
CA ARG A 80 9.27 -9.27 -16.66
C ARG A 80 8.46 -8.55 -17.73
N PHE A 81 7.15 -8.64 -17.64
CA PHE A 81 6.24 -7.90 -18.52
C PHE A 81 4.96 -7.49 -17.80
N VAL A 82 4.45 -6.31 -18.17
CA VAL A 82 3.19 -5.74 -17.64
C VAL A 82 2.05 -5.84 -18.65
N ASP A 83 2.33 -6.25 -19.89
CA ASP A 83 1.35 -6.42 -20.94
C ASP A 83 1.60 -7.69 -21.79
N ARG A 84 0.54 -8.20 -22.41
CA ARG A 84 0.58 -9.45 -23.19
C ARG A 84 1.38 -9.34 -24.49
N ALA A 85 1.49 -8.16 -25.09
CA ALA A 85 2.26 -7.99 -26.33
C ALA A 85 3.76 -8.15 -26.03
N ARG A 86 4.23 -7.53 -24.95
CA ARG A 86 5.59 -7.71 -24.45
C ARG A 86 5.84 -9.15 -24.00
N GLY A 87 4.91 -9.75 -23.26
CA GLY A 87 4.99 -11.16 -22.85
C GLY A 87 5.15 -12.11 -24.04
N ARG A 88 4.32 -11.95 -25.09
CA ARG A 88 4.40 -12.74 -26.32
C ARG A 88 5.73 -12.52 -27.05
N HIS A 89 6.21 -11.28 -27.12
CA HIS A 89 7.51 -10.98 -27.72
C HIS A 89 8.66 -11.68 -26.98
N LEU A 90 8.68 -11.64 -25.64
CA LEU A 90 9.71 -12.32 -24.85
C LEU A 90 9.65 -13.84 -25.00
N ALA A 91 8.44 -14.42 -24.99
CA ALA A 91 8.25 -15.85 -25.22
C ALA A 91 8.72 -16.26 -26.63
N GLN A 92 8.42 -15.48 -27.66
CA GLN A 92 8.89 -15.69 -29.04
C GLN A 92 10.43 -15.69 -29.10
N ARG A 93 11.07 -14.66 -28.52
CA ARG A 93 12.55 -14.55 -28.51
C ARG A 93 13.21 -15.69 -27.75
N ALA A 94 12.59 -16.17 -26.67
CA ALA A 94 13.06 -17.34 -25.93
C ALA A 94 12.90 -18.64 -26.74
N LEU A 95 11.78 -18.82 -27.45
CA LEU A 95 11.58 -19.98 -28.32
C LEU A 95 12.60 -19.99 -29.47
N GLU A 96 12.79 -18.85 -30.14
CA GLU A 96 13.82 -18.70 -31.18
C GLU A 96 15.22 -19.00 -30.64
N ARG A 97 15.55 -18.56 -29.43
CA ARG A 97 16.83 -18.88 -28.78
C ARG A 97 17.01 -20.35 -28.49
N HIS A 98 16.00 -21.03 -27.97
CA HIS A 98 16.07 -22.48 -27.78
C HIS A 98 16.24 -23.23 -29.09
N ARG A 99 15.75 -22.65 -30.19
CA ARG A 99 15.72 -23.33 -31.48
C ARG A 99 16.83 -22.90 -32.43
N HIS A 100 17.59 -21.84 -32.15
CA HIS A 100 18.56 -21.31 -33.12
C HIS A 100 19.59 -22.35 -33.58
N ASP A 101 19.91 -23.35 -32.74
CA ASP A 101 20.89 -24.40 -33.00
C ASP A 101 20.27 -25.80 -33.15
N TYR A 102 18.94 -25.91 -33.33
CA TYR A 102 18.28 -27.21 -33.54
C TYR A 102 18.83 -27.92 -34.78
N GLN A 103 19.25 -27.15 -35.78
CA GLN A 103 19.91 -27.60 -37.00
C GLN A 103 21.19 -26.78 -37.18
N GLN A 104 22.33 -27.43 -36.95
CA GLN A 104 23.63 -26.77 -36.97
C GLN A 104 24.60 -27.56 -37.86
N ALA A 105 25.22 -26.85 -38.80
CA ALA A 105 26.28 -27.39 -39.62
C ALA A 105 27.65 -27.14 -38.98
N GLU A 106 28.51 -28.16 -39.01
CA GLU A 106 29.93 -28.06 -38.70
C GLU A 106 30.73 -28.26 -39.99
N GLY A 107 31.53 -27.26 -40.33
CA GLY A 107 32.31 -27.24 -41.55
C GLY A 107 33.81 -27.12 -41.32
N SER A 108 34.59 -27.57 -42.30
CA SER A 108 36.03 -27.31 -42.38
C SER A 108 36.35 -26.82 -43.79
N SER A 109 37.10 -25.73 -43.90
CA SER A 109 37.45 -25.12 -45.19
C SER A 109 38.87 -24.55 -45.18
N ASP A 110 39.39 -24.24 -46.36
CA ASP A 110 40.60 -23.44 -46.55
C ASP A 110 40.30 -22.02 -47.08
N GLN A 111 39.03 -21.59 -47.07
CA GLN A 111 38.62 -20.24 -47.44
C GLN A 111 39.03 -19.20 -46.38
N PRO A 112 40.00 -18.29 -46.65
CA PRO A 112 40.45 -17.30 -45.67
C PRO A 112 39.42 -16.21 -45.37
N CYS A 113 38.50 -15.93 -46.29
CA CYS A 113 37.57 -14.80 -46.20
C CYS A 113 36.29 -15.08 -45.40
N LEU A 114 36.17 -16.25 -44.74
CA LEU A 114 35.00 -16.55 -43.92
C LEU A 114 34.99 -15.66 -42.67
N LEU A 115 33.82 -15.09 -42.35
CA LEU A 115 33.62 -14.17 -41.22
C LEU A 115 32.39 -14.58 -40.41
N SER A 116 32.53 -14.59 -39.08
CA SER A 116 31.38 -14.80 -38.19
C SER A 116 30.36 -13.67 -38.35
N GLY A 117 29.07 -13.97 -38.21
CA GLY A 117 27.99 -13.02 -38.42
C GLY A 117 27.77 -12.67 -39.90
N HIS A 118 28.18 -13.54 -40.83
CA HIS A 118 27.89 -13.40 -42.25
C HIS A 118 27.17 -14.63 -42.79
N PHE A 119 26.35 -14.45 -43.82
CA PHE A 119 25.82 -15.56 -44.59
C PHE A 119 26.86 -16.07 -45.59
N LEU A 120 26.95 -17.38 -45.73
CA LEU A 120 27.73 -18.11 -46.71
C LEU A 120 26.79 -18.95 -47.57
N GLU A 121 26.82 -18.72 -48.89
CA GLU A 121 26.17 -19.61 -49.83
C GLU A 121 27.08 -20.81 -50.11
N LEU A 122 26.62 -22.02 -49.79
CA LEU A 122 27.31 -23.26 -50.11
C LEU A 122 26.85 -23.76 -51.49
N THR A 123 27.77 -24.14 -52.36
CA THR A 123 27.45 -24.74 -53.67
C THR A 123 28.07 -26.13 -53.83
N ASP A 124 27.60 -26.89 -54.81
CA ASP A 124 28.19 -28.18 -55.25
C ASP A 124 28.27 -29.29 -54.18
N HIS A 125 27.53 -29.16 -53.08
CA HIS A 125 27.37 -30.24 -52.11
C HIS A 125 26.48 -31.37 -52.70
N PRO A 126 26.85 -32.67 -52.58
CA PRO A 126 26.07 -33.79 -53.14
C PRO A 126 24.62 -33.88 -52.66
N ARG A 127 24.32 -33.33 -51.48
CA ARG A 127 22.95 -33.11 -51.00
C ARG A 127 22.47 -31.74 -51.44
N ALA A 128 21.53 -31.69 -52.38
CA ALA A 128 20.99 -30.47 -52.96
C ALA A 128 20.43 -29.50 -51.90
N ASP A 129 19.73 -30.02 -50.89
CA ASP A 129 19.13 -29.21 -49.81
C ASP A 129 20.15 -28.47 -48.96
N TRP A 130 21.44 -28.83 -49.02
CA TRP A 130 22.50 -28.12 -48.28
C TRP A 130 23.13 -26.99 -49.09
N ASN A 131 22.87 -26.92 -50.39
CA ASN A 131 23.30 -25.82 -51.25
C ASN A 131 22.37 -24.62 -51.06
N GLN A 132 22.54 -23.94 -49.93
CA GLN A 132 21.71 -22.82 -49.50
C GLN A 132 22.56 -21.80 -48.73
N LEU A 133 21.91 -20.74 -48.24
CA LEU A 133 22.53 -19.73 -47.37
C LEU A 133 22.63 -20.24 -45.93
N TRP A 134 23.82 -20.11 -45.35
CA TRP A 134 24.14 -20.51 -43.98
C TRP A 134 24.74 -19.33 -43.20
N LEU A 135 24.18 -19.00 -42.04
CA LEU A 135 24.74 -18.01 -41.14
C LEU A 135 25.94 -18.59 -40.39
N LEU A 136 27.13 -18.03 -40.59
CA LEU A 136 28.34 -18.42 -39.85
C LEU A 136 28.27 -17.85 -38.42
N SER A 137 28.01 -18.72 -37.45
CA SER A 137 27.84 -18.36 -36.04
C SER A 137 29.15 -18.36 -35.23
N GLU A 138 30.11 -19.18 -35.65
CA GLU A 138 31.43 -19.29 -35.06
C GLU A 138 32.45 -19.69 -36.13
N ILE A 139 33.66 -19.11 -36.08
CA ILE A 139 34.77 -19.49 -36.95
C ILE A 139 36.05 -19.52 -36.14
N HIS A 140 36.78 -20.63 -36.25
CA HIS A 140 38.11 -20.79 -35.71
C HIS A 140 39.12 -20.89 -36.85
N HIS A 141 39.92 -19.85 -37.02
CA HIS A 141 40.99 -19.77 -38.01
C HIS A 141 42.29 -20.39 -37.47
N GLN A 142 42.96 -21.21 -38.28
CA GLN A 142 44.27 -21.77 -37.96
C GLN A 142 45.21 -21.57 -39.14
N GLY A 143 46.23 -20.73 -38.96
CA GLY A 143 47.33 -20.55 -39.90
C GLY A 143 48.60 -21.22 -39.40
N ARG A 144 49.40 -21.75 -40.32
CA ARG A 144 50.76 -22.26 -40.05
C ARG A 144 51.71 -21.70 -41.11
N GLN A 145 52.79 -21.08 -40.66
CA GLN A 145 53.86 -20.62 -41.54
C GLN A 145 55.05 -21.60 -41.43
N PRO A 146 55.36 -22.39 -42.46
CA PRO A 146 56.61 -23.14 -42.49
C PRO A 146 57.80 -22.17 -42.62
N GLN A 147 58.90 -22.42 -41.90
CA GLN A 147 60.12 -21.61 -41.99
C GLN A 147 60.84 -21.83 -43.35
N VAL A 148 61.58 -20.80 -43.78
CA VAL A 148 62.03 -20.48 -45.16
C VAL A 148 63.04 -21.46 -45.81
N LEU A 149 63.24 -22.69 -45.32
CA LEU A 149 64.25 -23.62 -45.86
C LEU A 149 63.69 -25.03 -46.11
N GLU A 150 62.76 -25.14 -47.07
CA GLU A 150 62.26 -26.42 -47.61
C GLU A 150 63.24 -27.12 -48.58
N GLU A 151 64.50 -26.67 -48.67
CA GLU A 151 65.51 -27.37 -49.48
C GLU A 151 66.35 -28.38 -48.67
N SER A 152 66.07 -28.57 -47.37
CA SER A 152 66.88 -29.48 -46.52
C SER A 152 66.15 -30.23 -45.40
N ALA A 153 64.82 -30.25 -45.37
CA ALA A 153 64.07 -31.06 -44.40
C ALA A 153 63.73 -32.44 -44.98
N THR A 154 64.43 -33.47 -44.51
CA THR A 154 64.05 -34.88 -44.72
C THR A 154 62.64 -35.14 -44.18
N SER A 155 61.89 -36.00 -44.86
CA SER A 155 60.44 -36.25 -44.74
C SER A 155 59.91 -36.79 -43.39
N ASP A 156 60.56 -36.55 -42.26
CA ASP A 156 60.36 -37.35 -41.04
C ASP A 156 59.71 -36.62 -39.86
N THR A 157 58.98 -35.53 -40.11
CA THR A 157 58.00 -35.04 -39.14
C THR A 157 56.63 -34.90 -39.82
N GLN A 158 55.94 -36.03 -39.98
CA GLN A 158 54.48 -36.01 -40.14
C GLN A 158 53.88 -35.39 -38.86
N PRO A 159 53.10 -34.30 -38.95
CA PRO A 159 52.32 -33.83 -37.82
C PRO A 159 51.32 -34.94 -37.43
N ASP A 160 51.10 -35.16 -36.12
CA ASP A 160 50.11 -36.14 -35.62
C ASP A 160 48.68 -35.91 -36.18
N ASP A 161 48.39 -34.71 -36.70
CA ASP A 161 47.08 -34.32 -37.25
C ASP A 161 47.05 -34.13 -38.78
N GLY A 162 48.14 -34.44 -39.49
CA GLY A 162 48.24 -34.31 -40.96
C GLY A 162 48.20 -32.87 -41.49
N PHE A 163 48.34 -31.83 -40.67
CA PHE A 163 48.24 -30.44 -41.12
C PHE A 163 49.53 -29.91 -41.77
N GLN A 164 49.61 -30.06 -43.10
CA GLN A 164 50.70 -29.57 -43.96
C GLN A 164 50.39 -28.24 -44.68
N GLN A 165 49.12 -27.81 -44.71
CA GLN A 165 48.66 -26.61 -45.43
C GLN A 165 48.90 -25.31 -44.63
N SER A 166 49.05 -24.17 -45.32
CA SER A 166 49.34 -22.88 -44.68
C SER A 166 48.16 -22.28 -43.88
N TYR A 167 46.93 -22.66 -44.22
CA TYR A 167 45.72 -22.17 -43.55
C TYR A 167 44.57 -23.19 -43.61
N ARG A 168 43.78 -23.25 -42.53
CA ARG A 168 42.46 -23.90 -42.49
C ARG A 168 41.57 -23.17 -41.50
N ASN A 169 40.26 -23.36 -41.60
CA ASN A 169 39.32 -22.99 -40.55
C ASN A 169 38.33 -24.12 -40.27
N ARG A 170 37.71 -24.03 -39.09
CA ARG A 170 36.49 -24.75 -38.74
C ARG A 170 35.41 -23.74 -38.43
N PHE A 171 34.18 -24.02 -38.81
CA PHE A 171 33.07 -23.11 -38.58
C PHE A 171 31.80 -23.85 -38.15
N LEU A 172 30.96 -23.13 -37.41
CA LEU A 172 29.59 -23.53 -37.11
C LEU A 172 28.63 -22.62 -37.86
N ALA A 173 27.64 -23.21 -38.52
CA ALA A 173 26.65 -22.46 -39.26
C ALA A 173 25.22 -22.94 -39.02
N THR A 174 24.25 -22.03 -39.15
CA THR A 174 22.81 -22.32 -39.06
C THR A 174 22.13 -21.89 -40.35
N PRO A 175 21.07 -22.58 -40.81
CA PRO A 175 20.27 -22.15 -41.96
C PRO A 175 19.80 -20.69 -41.87
N TRP A 176 19.67 -20.03 -43.02
CA TRP A 176 19.31 -18.60 -43.09
C TRP A 176 17.92 -18.26 -42.55
N ASP A 177 16.99 -19.21 -42.65
CA ASP A 177 15.59 -19.08 -42.25
C ASP A 177 15.37 -19.30 -40.75
N ILE A 178 16.40 -19.77 -40.02
CA ILE A 178 16.37 -19.91 -38.57
C ILE A 178 16.83 -18.60 -37.91
N PRO A 179 15.97 -17.88 -37.18
CA PRO A 179 16.36 -16.65 -36.52
C PRO A 179 17.42 -16.90 -35.45
N TYR A 180 18.58 -16.27 -35.59
CA TYR A 180 19.63 -16.38 -34.59
C TYR A 180 19.29 -15.54 -33.35
N ARG A 181 19.41 -16.15 -32.16
CA ARG A 181 19.35 -15.44 -30.88
C ARG A 181 20.49 -15.92 -29.99
N PRO A 182 21.29 -15.01 -29.43
CA PRO A 182 22.40 -15.40 -28.57
C PRO A 182 21.89 -16.07 -27.29
N ALA A 183 22.67 -17.05 -26.81
CA ALA A 183 22.43 -17.69 -25.52
C ALA A 183 22.55 -16.68 -24.36
N LEU A 184 21.71 -16.82 -23.33
CA LEU A 184 21.76 -16.00 -22.11
C LEU A 184 22.86 -16.47 -21.16
N LYS A 185 24.12 -16.32 -21.57
CA LYS A 185 25.29 -16.74 -20.77
C LYS A 185 25.60 -15.80 -19.60
N HIS A 186 25.07 -14.59 -19.62
CA HIS A 186 25.31 -13.56 -18.61
C HIS A 186 24.10 -13.46 -17.68
N PRO A 187 24.15 -14.10 -16.49
CA PRO A 187 23.05 -13.98 -15.53
C PRO A 187 22.93 -12.54 -15.04
N LYS A 188 21.69 -12.07 -14.82
CA LYS A 188 21.45 -10.78 -14.20
C LYS A 188 21.96 -10.78 -12.76
N SER A 189 22.59 -9.68 -12.33
CA SER A 189 22.99 -9.47 -10.94
C SER A 189 21.79 -9.57 -10.00
N LYS A 190 21.98 -10.23 -8.85
CA LYS A 190 20.95 -10.39 -7.82
C LYS A 190 21.37 -9.72 -6.53
N ILE A 191 20.41 -9.14 -5.81
CA ILE A 191 20.57 -8.66 -4.43
C ILE A 191 19.89 -9.69 -3.53
N LEU A 192 20.70 -10.47 -2.79
CA LEU A 192 20.23 -11.64 -2.04
C LEU A 192 19.58 -11.29 -0.68
N GLY A 193 19.55 -10.02 -0.30
CA GLY A 193 19.02 -9.58 0.98
C GLY A 193 18.39 -8.21 0.90
N SER A 194 17.98 -7.70 2.05
CA SER A 194 17.44 -6.35 2.14
C SER A 194 18.57 -5.33 2.30
N GLN A 195 18.35 -4.12 1.80
CA GLN A 195 19.24 -2.98 1.94
C GLN A 195 18.46 -1.81 2.54
N THR A 196 19.15 -0.85 3.12
CA THR A 196 18.55 0.38 3.61
C THR A 196 18.60 1.47 2.54
N ALA A 197 17.59 2.32 2.49
CA ALA A 197 17.52 3.50 1.63
C ALA A 197 16.83 4.65 2.37
N VAL A 198 17.00 5.88 1.88
CA VAL A 198 16.36 7.06 2.47
C VAL A 198 15.19 7.49 1.58
N VAL A 199 14.02 7.74 2.17
CA VAL A 199 12.84 8.23 1.43
C VAL A 199 13.11 9.63 0.89
N THR A 200 12.80 9.86 -0.38
CA THR A 200 13.00 11.13 -1.08
C THR A 200 11.67 11.70 -1.61
N GLY A 201 11.69 12.98 -1.95
CA GLY A 201 10.55 13.69 -2.52
C GLY A 201 10.95 15.06 -3.06
N PRO A 202 10.01 15.81 -3.63
CA PRO A 202 10.21 17.19 -4.07
C PRO A 202 10.70 18.09 -2.93
N ALA A 203 11.40 19.17 -3.28
CA ALA A 203 11.89 20.14 -2.31
C ALA A 203 10.73 20.76 -1.50
N GLY A 204 10.83 20.68 -0.17
CA GLY A 204 9.85 21.25 0.76
C GLY A 204 8.67 20.32 1.10
N GLU A 205 8.60 19.13 0.53
CA GLU A 205 7.53 18.15 0.80
C GLU A 205 7.96 17.17 1.91
N GLU A 206 7.15 17.05 2.97
CA GLU A 206 7.42 16.10 4.07
C GLU A 206 6.90 14.68 3.76
N ILE A 207 5.86 14.56 2.95
CA ILE A 207 5.20 13.29 2.62
C ILE A 207 4.99 13.25 1.12
N HIS A 208 5.74 12.39 0.42
CA HIS A 208 5.64 12.22 -1.02
C HIS A 208 5.21 10.79 -1.40
N CYS A 209 3.93 10.63 -1.75
CA CYS A 209 3.37 9.35 -2.15
C CYS A 209 2.39 9.45 -3.31
N ASP A 210 2.19 8.33 -4.00
CA ASP A 210 1.21 8.21 -5.08
C ASP A 210 -0.14 7.60 -4.59
N PRO A 211 -1.16 7.42 -5.46
CA PRO A 211 -2.45 6.85 -5.08
C PRO A 211 -2.40 5.42 -4.49
N HIS A 212 -1.29 4.71 -4.66
CA HIS A 212 -1.07 3.38 -4.10
C HIS A 212 -0.28 3.41 -2.78
N GLY A 213 0.03 4.59 -2.25
CA GLY A 213 0.88 4.77 -1.07
C GLY A 213 2.34 4.37 -1.31
N ARG A 214 2.78 4.36 -2.58
CA ARG A 214 4.18 4.12 -2.93
C ARG A 214 5.02 5.34 -2.57
N VAL A 215 6.29 5.13 -2.29
CA VAL A 215 7.27 6.20 -2.02
C VAL A 215 8.46 6.10 -2.97
N LYS A 216 9.24 7.16 -3.07
CA LYS A 216 10.55 7.14 -3.75
C LYS A 216 11.67 7.14 -2.71
N VAL A 217 12.81 6.58 -3.09
CA VAL A 217 13.96 6.43 -2.20
C VAL A 217 15.26 6.74 -2.95
N GLN A 218 16.32 7.03 -2.22
CA GLN A 218 17.67 6.97 -2.73
C GLN A 218 18.47 5.89 -2.00
N PHE A 219 19.08 5.00 -2.78
CA PHE A 219 19.98 3.97 -2.27
C PHE A 219 21.36 4.53 -1.95
N HIS A 220 22.04 3.95 -0.96
CA HIS A 220 23.37 4.41 -0.52
C HIS A 220 24.47 4.25 -1.58
N TRP A 221 24.30 3.31 -2.52
CA TRP A 221 25.23 3.09 -3.62
C TRP A 221 24.96 3.97 -4.84
N ASP A 222 23.83 4.68 -4.88
CA ASP A 222 23.52 5.64 -5.94
C ASP A 222 24.28 6.95 -5.70
N ARG A 223 25.31 7.17 -6.52
CA ARG A 223 26.19 8.34 -6.49
C ARG A 223 25.70 9.47 -7.39
N GLU A 224 24.77 9.20 -8.29
CA GLU A 224 24.28 10.18 -9.29
C GLU A 224 22.99 10.85 -8.82
N GLY A 225 22.20 10.18 -7.98
CA GLY A 225 20.97 10.73 -7.41
C GLY A 225 21.18 11.97 -6.54
N THR A 226 20.24 12.91 -6.66
CA THR A 226 20.26 14.23 -6.00
C THR A 226 19.35 14.34 -4.77
N ARG A 227 18.84 13.21 -4.26
CA ARG A 227 17.89 13.10 -3.14
C ARG A 227 16.57 13.82 -3.39
N ASP A 228 16.08 13.75 -4.61
CA ASP A 228 14.82 14.36 -5.05
C ASP A 228 13.80 13.30 -5.53
N ASP A 229 12.71 13.79 -6.14
CA ASP A 229 11.63 12.99 -6.70
C ASP A 229 12.02 12.19 -7.96
N LYS A 230 13.28 12.25 -8.42
CA LYS A 230 13.77 11.48 -9.57
C LYS A 230 14.77 10.39 -9.18
N SER A 231 15.07 10.27 -7.89
CA SER A 231 16.05 9.31 -7.36
C SER A 231 15.70 7.84 -7.61
N SER A 232 14.40 7.50 -7.72
CA SER A 232 13.97 6.13 -8.01
C SER A 232 12.62 6.05 -8.73
N CYS A 233 12.26 4.84 -9.14
CA CYS A 233 10.87 4.49 -9.42
C CYS A 233 10.01 4.54 -8.15
N TRP A 234 8.69 4.34 -8.29
CA TRP A 234 7.79 4.20 -7.16
C TRP A 234 7.91 2.81 -6.51
N LEU A 235 8.26 2.77 -5.22
CA LEU A 235 8.36 1.56 -4.43
C LEU A 235 7.09 1.35 -3.62
N ARG A 236 6.48 0.16 -3.74
CA ARG A 236 5.38 -0.23 -2.84
C ARG A 236 5.87 -0.37 -1.41
N VAL A 237 5.02 0.03 -0.47
CA VAL A 237 5.29 -0.05 0.97
C VAL A 237 4.47 -1.19 1.56
N SER A 238 5.14 -2.11 2.24
CA SER A 238 4.51 -3.17 3.01
C SER A 238 3.73 -2.57 4.18
N SER A 239 2.48 -2.99 4.33
CA SER A 239 1.67 -2.71 5.52
C SER A 239 1.58 -3.97 6.37
N SER A 240 1.47 -3.80 7.70
CA SER A 240 1.22 -4.89 8.63
C SER A 240 -0.14 -5.57 8.43
N TRP A 241 -1.12 -4.86 7.86
CA TRP A 241 -2.44 -5.40 7.53
C TRP A 241 -3.08 -4.60 6.38
N ALA A 242 -3.31 -5.23 5.22
CA ALA A 242 -3.87 -4.57 4.05
C ALA A 242 -5.01 -5.40 3.43
N GLY A 243 -6.24 -4.87 3.49
CA GLY A 243 -7.45 -5.44 2.90
C GLY A 243 -8.10 -4.51 1.87
N ASP A 244 -9.24 -4.95 1.30
CA ASP A 244 -10.03 -4.13 0.37
C ASP A 244 -10.69 -2.97 1.13
N ARG A 245 -10.00 -1.82 1.16
CA ARG A 245 -10.41 -0.58 1.88
C ARG A 245 -10.55 -0.73 3.39
N TYR A 246 -9.71 -1.57 3.99
CA TYR A 246 -9.50 -1.63 5.44
C TYR A 246 -8.06 -2.08 5.73
N GLY A 247 -7.56 -1.81 6.94
CA GLY A 247 -6.22 -2.20 7.37
C GLY A 247 -5.42 -1.02 7.94
N GLY A 248 -4.11 -1.22 8.11
CA GLY A 248 -3.17 -0.18 8.56
C GLY A 248 -2.50 0.53 7.39
N VAL A 249 -2.35 1.84 7.49
CA VAL A 249 -1.59 2.65 6.52
C VAL A 249 -0.72 3.63 7.29
N ALA A 250 0.61 3.51 7.14
CA ALA A 250 1.59 4.43 7.69
C ALA A 250 2.62 4.73 6.61
N ILE A 251 2.48 5.89 5.96
CA ILE A 251 3.30 6.27 4.80
C ILE A 251 4.66 6.78 5.29
N PRO A 252 5.79 6.16 4.85
CA PRO A 252 7.12 6.69 5.15
C PRO A 252 7.28 8.12 4.63
N ARG A 253 7.79 9.01 5.49
CA ARG A 253 8.01 10.42 5.19
C ARG A 253 9.39 10.66 4.60
N VAL A 254 9.55 11.77 3.86
CA VAL A 254 10.84 12.19 3.30
C VAL A 254 11.88 12.28 4.42
N GLY A 255 13.05 11.72 4.18
CA GLY A 255 14.14 11.62 5.15
C GLY A 255 14.13 10.34 5.99
N MET A 256 13.01 9.63 6.12
CA MET A 256 12.99 8.37 6.89
C MET A 256 13.87 7.30 6.24
N GLU A 257 14.56 6.51 7.07
CA GLU A 257 15.28 5.33 6.62
C GLU A 257 14.34 4.13 6.52
N VAL A 258 14.36 3.46 5.36
CA VAL A 258 13.51 2.32 5.04
C VAL A 258 14.33 1.09 4.67
N LEU A 259 13.80 -0.08 5.02
CA LEU A 259 14.35 -1.37 4.62
C LEU A 259 13.71 -1.81 3.30
N VAL A 260 14.51 -1.89 2.25
CA VAL A 260 14.09 -2.28 0.89
C VAL A 260 14.52 -3.73 0.61
N THR A 261 13.56 -4.54 0.20
CA THR A 261 13.75 -5.91 -0.29
C THR A 261 13.50 -5.96 -1.79
N PHE A 262 14.11 -6.91 -2.49
CA PHE A 262 14.04 -7.04 -3.94
C PHE A 262 13.31 -8.33 -4.30
N LEU A 263 12.18 -8.24 -5.00
CA LEU A 263 11.40 -9.43 -5.39
C LEU A 263 12.25 -10.33 -6.29
N GLU A 264 12.32 -11.63 -5.98
CA GLU A 264 13.21 -12.60 -6.67
C GLU A 264 14.71 -12.22 -6.65
N GLY A 265 15.11 -11.32 -5.74
CA GLY A 265 16.45 -10.73 -5.68
C GLY A 265 16.74 -9.80 -6.87
N ASP A 266 15.73 -9.35 -7.60
CA ASP A 266 15.87 -8.51 -8.79
C ASP A 266 16.03 -7.02 -8.40
N PRO A 267 17.17 -6.37 -8.69
CA PRO A 267 17.39 -4.94 -8.40
C PRO A 267 16.33 -4.00 -8.99
N ASP A 268 15.65 -4.41 -10.06
CA ASP A 268 14.62 -3.62 -10.75
C ASP A 268 13.23 -3.79 -10.11
N GLN A 269 13.09 -4.63 -9.08
CA GLN A 269 11.83 -4.85 -8.36
C GLN A 269 11.95 -4.58 -6.85
N PRO A 270 12.29 -3.34 -6.45
CA PRO A 270 12.37 -2.96 -5.05
C PRO A 270 11.00 -2.80 -4.38
N LEU A 271 10.92 -3.20 -3.11
CA LEU A 271 9.75 -3.14 -2.23
C LEU A 271 10.19 -2.67 -0.84
N VAL A 272 9.56 -1.65 -0.30
CA VAL A 272 9.78 -1.24 1.11
C VAL A 272 9.09 -2.25 2.02
N THR A 273 9.85 -2.82 2.95
CA THR A 273 9.43 -3.89 3.88
C THR A 273 9.48 -3.48 5.35
N GLY A 274 10.01 -2.30 5.66
CA GLY A 274 10.01 -1.75 7.02
C GLY A 274 10.62 -0.36 7.08
N CYS A 275 10.52 0.28 8.25
CA CYS A 275 11.18 1.55 8.57
C CYS A 275 12.14 1.34 9.75
N LEU A 276 13.25 2.07 9.77
CA LEU A 276 14.30 1.94 10.78
C LEU A 276 14.58 3.30 11.43
N TYR A 277 14.87 3.26 12.74
CA TYR A 277 15.44 4.40 13.46
C TYR A 277 16.96 4.40 13.33
N HIS A 278 17.57 5.58 13.35
CA HIS A 278 19.03 5.79 13.31
C HIS A 278 19.43 6.96 14.24
N ALA A 279 20.68 7.41 14.14
CA ALA A 279 21.22 8.40 15.08
C ALA A 279 20.53 9.78 15.04
N GLU A 280 19.93 10.16 13.91
CA GLU A 280 19.21 11.45 13.75
C GLU A 280 17.70 11.26 13.90
N HIS A 281 17.15 10.14 13.39
CA HIS A 281 15.78 9.72 13.65
C HIS A 281 15.77 8.71 14.79
N VAL A 282 15.71 9.21 16.02
CA VAL A 282 15.68 8.39 17.22
C VAL A 282 14.27 7.90 17.54
N ALA A 283 14.18 6.83 18.36
CA ALA A 283 12.89 6.33 18.84
C ALA A 283 12.12 7.40 19.63
N PRO A 284 10.76 7.36 19.67
CA PRO A 284 9.94 8.40 20.30
C PRO A 284 10.18 8.63 21.79
N TYR A 285 10.76 7.64 22.48
CA TYR A 285 11.16 7.70 23.87
C TYR A 285 12.60 7.20 24.02
N GLU A 286 13.32 7.75 24.99
CA GLU A 286 14.70 7.35 25.29
C GLU A 286 14.79 5.86 25.65
N LEU A 287 15.64 5.14 24.93
CA LEU A 287 15.94 3.73 25.17
C LEU A 287 17.39 3.60 25.68
N PRO A 288 17.66 2.69 26.65
CA PRO A 288 16.77 1.64 27.17
C PRO A 288 15.89 2.06 28.37
N ALA A 289 15.91 3.34 28.78
CA ALA A 289 15.19 3.84 29.96
C ALA A 289 13.67 3.52 29.92
N HIS A 290 13.07 3.61 28.74
CA HIS A 290 11.64 3.37 28.51
C HIS A 290 11.33 2.08 27.74
N LYS A 291 12.14 1.03 27.93
CA LYS A 291 11.98 -0.28 27.24
C LYS A 291 10.66 -1.02 27.50
N THR A 292 9.86 -0.59 28.46
CA THR A 292 8.54 -1.16 28.81
C THR A 292 7.38 -0.41 28.15
N ARG A 293 7.67 0.53 27.24
CA ARG A 293 6.64 1.30 26.51
C ARG A 293 6.45 0.76 25.11
N SER A 294 5.19 0.50 24.76
CA SER A 294 4.74 0.29 23.38
C SER A 294 4.02 1.55 22.90
N VAL A 295 4.36 2.06 21.73
CA VAL A 295 3.86 3.37 21.26
C VAL A 295 3.50 3.37 19.79
N PHE A 296 2.39 4.02 19.46
CA PHE A 296 2.09 4.55 18.14
C PHE A 296 1.95 6.07 18.25
N LYS A 297 2.97 6.81 17.79
CA LYS A 297 3.06 8.26 17.88
C LYS A 297 3.23 8.87 16.50
N THR A 298 2.39 9.84 16.16
CA THR A 298 2.43 10.56 14.88
C THR A 298 3.07 11.94 15.04
N LEU A 299 3.23 12.66 13.94
CA LEU A 299 3.67 14.05 13.93
C LEU A 299 2.75 14.83 13.00
N SER A 300 2.23 15.98 13.45
CA SER A 300 1.46 16.88 12.59
C SER A 300 2.26 17.27 11.34
N SER A 301 1.58 17.46 10.22
CA SER A 301 2.21 17.77 8.93
C SER A 301 1.37 18.82 8.19
N PRO A 302 1.98 19.76 7.45
CA PRO A 302 3.42 20.06 7.40
C PRO A 302 3.91 20.89 8.61
N GLY A 303 5.22 20.90 8.87
CA GLY A 303 5.91 21.80 9.81
C GLY A 303 5.75 21.45 11.30
N GLY A 304 5.60 20.17 11.64
CA GLY A 304 4.91 19.70 12.84
C GLY A 304 5.29 20.30 14.21
N ASP A 305 4.31 20.93 14.87
CA ASP A 305 4.32 21.40 16.27
C ASP A 305 3.29 20.65 17.17
N GLY A 306 2.98 19.39 16.84
CA GLY A 306 2.01 18.57 17.57
C GLY A 306 2.03 17.09 17.21
N TYR A 307 1.32 16.25 17.98
CA TYR A 307 1.31 14.78 17.78
C TYR A 307 0.02 14.13 18.26
N ASN A 308 -0.37 13.01 17.64
CA ASN A 308 -1.33 12.06 18.21
C ASN A 308 -0.58 10.86 18.75
N GLU A 309 -1.05 10.27 19.85
CA GLU A 309 -0.36 9.14 20.49
C GLU A 309 -1.30 8.16 21.16
N LEU A 310 -1.03 6.87 20.92
CA LEU A 310 -1.46 5.77 21.77
C LEU A 310 -0.21 5.14 22.39
N ARG A 311 -0.12 5.15 23.72
CA ARG A 311 1.01 4.60 24.48
C ARG A 311 0.54 3.67 25.57
N ILE A 312 1.20 2.52 25.67
CA ILE A 312 0.98 1.51 26.70
C ILE A 312 2.28 1.34 27.48
N GLU A 313 2.24 1.58 28.79
CA GLU A 313 3.33 1.36 29.74
C GLU A 313 3.07 0.06 30.51
N ASP A 314 4.00 -0.89 30.40
CA ASP A 314 3.90 -2.22 31.02
C ASP A 314 4.77 -2.36 32.29
N ARG A 315 5.31 -1.25 32.81
CA ARG A 315 6.06 -1.27 34.07
C ARG A 315 5.12 -1.65 35.23
N LYS A 316 5.39 -2.80 35.83
CA LYS A 316 4.63 -3.33 36.97
C LYS A 316 4.45 -2.31 38.10
N GLY A 317 3.19 -2.08 38.50
CA GLY A 317 2.80 -1.14 39.55
C GLY A 317 2.75 0.33 39.10
N ALA A 318 3.00 0.59 37.82
CA ALA A 318 2.94 1.90 37.17
C ALA A 318 2.37 1.79 35.75
N GLU A 319 1.53 0.77 35.51
CA GLU A 319 0.93 0.50 34.21
C GLU A 319 0.01 1.66 33.81
N GLN A 320 0.07 2.04 32.52
CA GLN A 320 -0.73 3.16 32.01
C GLN A 320 -1.03 3.00 30.54
N ILE A 321 -2.28 3.28 30.16
CA ILE A 321 -2.63 3.61 28.77
C ILE A 321 -2.76 5.14 28.69
N TYR A 322 -2.05 5.75 27.75
CA TYR A 322 -2.10 7.18 27.46
C TYR A 322 -2.59 7.38 26.02
N VAL A 323 -3.66 8.16 25.90
CA VAL A 323 -4.26 8.57 24.63
C VAL A 323 -4.14 10.08 24.54
N HIS A 324 -3.54 10.57 23.46
CA HIS A 324 -3.41 12.00 23.17
C HIS A 324 -3.95 12.31 21.78
N ALA A 325 -4.91 13.23 21.73
CA ALA A 325 -5.38 13.84 20.50
C ALA A 325 -4.89 15.29 20.46
N GLN A 326 -4.22 15.67 19.38
CA GLN A 326 -3.69 17.04 19.21
C GLN A 326 -4.80 18.07 18.99
N ARG A 327 -5.96 17.63 18.47
CA ARG A 327 -7.10 18.50 18.14
C ARG A 327 -8.40 17.88 18.65
N ASP A 328 -9.10 17.15 17.79
CA ASP A 328 -10.40 16.57 18.11
C ASP A 328 -10.23 15.07 18.44
N TRP A 329 -11.06 14.57 19.36
CA TRP A 329 -11.20 13.15 19.67
C TRP A 329 -12.68 12.78 19.59
N ASP A 330 -13.03 12.00 18.57
CA ASP A 330 -14.37 11.48 18.37
C ASP A 330 -14.42 9.98 18.71
N GLU A 331 -15.39 9.60 19.53
CA GLU A 331 -15.66 8.21 19.92
C GLU A 331 -17.08 7.84 19.49
N ASN A 332 -17.22 6.97 18.47
CA ASN A 332 -18.52 6.51 17.98
C ASN A 332 -18.74 5.02 18.35
N ILE A 333 -19.81 4.73 19.10
CA ILE A 333 -20.17 3.39 19.56
C ILE A 333 -21.57 3.02 19.07
N GLU A 334 -21.64 2.10 18.10
CA GLU A 334 -22.90 1.68 17.44
C GLU A 334 -23.79 0.74 18.28
N HIS A 335 -23.31 0.28 19.45
CA HIS A 335 -24.08 -0.61 20.33
C HIS A 335 -23.86 -0.29 21.81
N ASP A 336 -23.05 -1.09 22.53
CA ASP A 336 -22.85 -0.92 23.98
C ASP A 336 -21.49 -0.30 24.29
N GLN A 337 -21.46 0.78 25.08
CA GLN A 337 -20.26 1.22 25.79
C GLN A 337 -20.34 0.73 27.25
N LYS A 338 -19.30 0.05 27.75
CA LYS A 338 -19.21 -0.40 29.14
C LYS A 338 -17.92 0.11 29.77
N ILE A 339 -18.06 0.94 30.82
CA ILE A 339 -16.93 1.53 31.53
C ILE A 339 -16.93 1.03 32.98
N ARG A 340 -15.81 0.43 33.41
CA ARG A 340 -15.56 0.08 34.81
C ARG A 340 -14.25 0.68 35.27
N VAL A 341 -14.34 1.59 36.24
CA VAL A 341 -13.17 2.18 36.91
C VAL A 341 -13.04 1.54 38.29
N GLY A 342 -11.90 0.90 38.56
CA GLY A 342 -11.66 0.18 39.82
C GLY A 342 -11.33 1.09 41.01
N HIS A 343 -11.06 2.37 40.75
CA HIS A 343 -10.73 3.39 41.76
C HIS A 343 -11.40 4.72 41.38
N GLU A 344 -10.64 5.73 40.98
CA GLU A 344 -11.13 7.09 40.72
C GLU A 344 -11.21 7.42 39.23
N ARG A 345 -12.20 8.24 38.87
CA ARG A 345 -12.34 8.91 37.57
C ARG A 345 -12.29 10.42 37.80
N HIS A 346 -11.45 11.11 37.04
CA HIS A 346 -11.33 12.57 37.05
C HIS A 346 -11.60 13.09 35.65
N ASP A 347 -12.66 13.90 35.50
CA ASP A 347 -13.01 14.57 34.25
C ASP A 347 -12.82 16.08 34.43
N ARG A 348 -12.03 16.70 33.55
CA ARG A 348 -11.86 18.16 33.49
C ARG A 348 -12.17 18.64 32.09
N VAL A 349 -13.14 19.53 31.97
CA VAL A 349 -13.51 20.23 30.75
C VAL A 349 -13.31 21.72 30.99
N GLU A 350 -12.48 22.36 30.16
CA GLU A 350 -12.12 23.78 30.38
C GLU A 350 -13.17 24.75 29.84
N ALA A 351 -13.98 24.29 28.90
CA ALA A 351 -15.09 25.02 28.33
C ALA A 351 -16.41 24.30 28.64
N ASN A 352 -17.25 24.09 27.63
CA ASN A 352 -18.58 23.53 27.80
C ASN A 352 -18.58 22.00 27.73
N ALA A 353 -19.43 21.38 28.55
CA ALA A 353 -19.77 19.97 28.46
C ALA A 353 -21.26 19.82 28.13
N TYR A 354 -21.59 18.99 27.15
CA TYR A 354 -22.96 18.71 26.71
C TYR A 354 -23.26 17.23 26.88
N SER A 355 -24.48 16.90 27.29
CA SER A 355 -24.96 15.51 27.39
C SER A 355 -26.44 15.47 27.08
N GLU A 356 -26.83 14.62 26.13
CA GLU A 356 -28.21 14.37 25.76
C GLU A 356 -28.50 12.88 25.89
N PHE A 357 -29.57 12.54 26.61
CA PHE A 357 -30.03 11.17 26.78
C PHE A 357 -31.47 11.09 26.27
N GLN A 358 -31.68 10.31 25.20
CA GLN A 358 -32.98 10.28 24.51
C GLN A 358 -34.03 9.37 25.18
N ALA A 359 -33.60 8.51 26.11
CA ALA A 359 -34.48 7.58 26.82
C ALA A 359 -34.34 7.77 28.34
N GLU A 360 -33.83 6.77 29.05
CA GLU A 360 -33.77 6.75 30.51
C GLU A 360 -32.34 6.98 31.02
N GLU A 361 -32.17 7.88 31.98
CA GLU A 361 -30.96 7.98 32.80
C GLU A 361 -31.26 7.40 34.20
N HIS A 362 -30.54 6.34 34.57
CA HIS A 362 -30.53 5.83 35.94
C HIS A 362 -29.26 6.26 36.65
N ARG A 363 -29.39 7.15 37.64
CA ARG A 363 -28.27 7.62 38.46
C ARG A 363 -28.46 7.24 39.92
N THR A 364 -27.57 6.38 40.42
CA THR A 364 -27.51 6.04 41.86
C THR A 364 -26.20 6.55 42.45
N THR A 365 -26.29 7.25 43.58
CA THR A 365 -25.13 7.70 44.35
C THR A 365 -25.29 7.20 45.78
N HIS A 366 -24.38 6.33 46.22
CA HIS A 366 -24.45 5.74 47.57
C HIS A 366 -23.96 6.70 48.67
N GLY A 367 -22.96 7.52 48.34
CA GLY A 367 -22.45 8.56 49.23
C GLY A 367 -23.09 9.92 48.95
N ASP A 368 -22.41 10.97 49.39
CA ASP A 368 -22.86 12.34 49.16
C ASP A 368 -22.80 12.71 47.67
N ARG A 369 -23.87 13.33 47.15
CA ARG A 369 -23.81 14.14 45.94
C ARG A 369 -23.64 15.61 46.33
N LYS A 370 -22.48 16.19 46.05
CA LYS A 370 -22.18 17.61 46.29
C LYS A 370 -22.16 18.36 44.96
N THR A 371 -22.94 19.43 44.85
CA THR A 371 -23.04 20.27 43.64
C THR A 371 -22.82 21.73 44.03
N GLU A 372 -21.91 22.43 43.37
CA GLU A 372 -21.77 23.89 43.45
C GLU A 372 -22.06 24.48 42.07
N VAL A 373 -23.09 25.32 41.97
CA VAL A 373 -23.41 26.08 40.75
C VAL A 373 -23.15 27.55 41.06
N ARG A 374 -22.16 28.15 40.40
CA ARG A 374 -21.75 29.54 40.65
C ARG A 374 -22.59 30.58 39.90
N ALA A 375 -23.20 30.16 38.80
CA ALA A 375 -24.10 30.99 38.01
C ALA A 375 -25.55 30.57 38.30
N SER A 376 -26.33 30.24 37.28
CA SER A 376 -27.73 29.85 37.42
C SER A 376 -27.91 28.34 37.27
N ASP A 377 -28.79 27.76 38.09
CA ASP A 377 -29.29 26.39 37.92
C ASP A 377 -30.73 26.45 37.38
N HIS A 378 -31.00 25.78 36.27
CA HIS A 378 -32.29 25.77 35.60
C HIS A 378 -32.82 24.34 35.50
N LEU A 379 -33.99 24.09 36.07
CA LEU A 379 -34.68 22.81 36.00
C LEU A 379 -36.06 22.98 35.37
N THR A 380 -36.29 22.26 34.27
CA THR A 380 -37.60 22.13 33.63
C THR A 380 -38.00 20.65 33.65
N VAL A 381 -39.16 20.34 34.24
CA VAL A 381 -39.71 18.98 34.27
C VAL A 381 -41.05 18.99 33.53
N GLY A 382 -41.16 18.19 32.46
CA GLY A 382 -42.33 18.20 31.57
C GLY A 382 -43.59 17.53 32.14
N ARG A 383 -43.44 16.63 33.11
CA ARG A 383 -44.54 15.95 33.80
C ARG A 383 -44.42 16.08 35.31
N ASP A 384 -43.77 15.11 35.96
CA ASP A 384 -43.78 14.98 37.41
C ASP A 384 -42.37 15.06 37.99
N GLN A 385 -42.20 15.88 39.03
CA GLN A 385 -41.00 15.89 39.87
C GLN A 385 -41.35 15.27 41.23
N HIS A 386 -40.79 14.10 41.54
CA HIS A 386 -40.91 13.49 42.86
C HIS A 386 -39.63 13.71 43.68
N ILE A 387 -39.77 14.31 44.85
CA ILE A 387 -38.67 14.51 45.80
C ILE A 387 -39.05 13.84 47.12
N ARG A 388 -38.28 12.83 47.53
CA ARG A 388 -38.38 12.19 48.84
C ARG A 388 -37.08 12.39 49.60
N ILE A 389 -37.17 13.01 50.78
CA ILE A 389 -36.01 13.34 51.61
C ILE A 389 -36.20 12.67 52.98
N GLY A 390 -35.15 12.00 53.48
CA GLY A 390 -35.22 11.21 54.71
C GLY A 390 -35.11 12.01 56.01
N ASN A 391 -34.46 13.19 56.00
CA ASN A 391 -34.21 13.98 57.21
C ASN A 391 -34.78 15.41 57.10
N GLY A 392 -34.24 16.25 56.22
CA GLY A 392 -34.72 17.62 56.07
C GLY A 392 -34.36 18.24 54.73
N GLN A 393 -35.24 19.12 54.26
CA GLN A 393 -35.00 20.01 53.11
C GLN A 393 -34.71 21.41 53.63
N PHE A 394 -33.54 21.95 53.32
CA PHE A 394 -33.14 23.31 53.71
C PHE A 394 -33.02 24.16 52.45
N VAL A 395 -33.76 25.27 52.40
CA VAL A 395 -33.76 26.21 51.27
C VAL A 395 -33.52 27.60 51.81
N GLU A 396 -32.42 28.22 51.38
CA GLU A 396 -32.09 29.62 51.65
C GLU A 396 -31.98 30.36 50.33
N ALA A 397 -32.66 31.50 50.21
CA ALA A 397 -32.60 32.35 49.02
C ALA A 397 -32.42 33.80 49.44
N GLY A 398 -31.48 34.51 48.81
CA GLY A 398 -31.14 35.89 49.19
C GLY A 398 -32.21 36.93 48.82
N GLN A 399 -33.12 36.62 47.88
CA GLN A 399 -34.15 37.56 47.42
C GLN A 399 -35.56 37.00 47.52
N GLU A 400 -35.85 35.85 46.92
CA GLU A 400 -37.22 35.33 46.82
C GLU A 400 -37.26 33.79 46.77
N ILE A 401 -38.24 33.20 47.46
CA ILE A 401 -38.72 31.84 47.20
C ILE A 401 -40.18 31.96 46.74
N HIS A 402 -40.47 31.56 45.50
CA HIS A 402 -41.81 31.67 44.91
C HIS A 402 -42.39 30.29 44.58
N LEU A 403 -43.46 29.90 45.29
CA LEU A 403 -44.21 28.67 45.02
C LEU A 403 -45.56 29.03 44.39
N SER A 404 -45.74 28.70 43.11
CA SER A 404 -46.95 29.02 42.33
C SER A 404 -47.54 27.77 41.69
N SER A 405 -48.85 27.58 41.82
CA SER A 405 -49.60 26.48 41.21
C SER A 405 -50.90 27.00 40.58
N GLY A 406 -51.23 26.53 39.38
CA GLY A 406 -52.45 26.93 38.66
C GLY A 406 -53.75 26.39 39.26
N LEU A 407 -53.68 25.38 40.12
CA LEU A 407 -54.87 24.73 40.72
C LEU A 407 -54.80 24.64 42.24
N LYS A 408 -53.76 23.99 42.79
CA LYS A 408 -53.68 23.67 44.22
C LYS A 408 -52.24 23.68 44.73
N VAL A 409 -52.04 24.28 45.90
CA VAL A 409 -50.86 24.07 46.76
C VAL A 409 -51.35 23.46 48.06
N VAL A 410 -50.72 22.37 48.50
CA VAL A 410 -50.98 21.74 49.82
C VAL A 410 -49.68 21.78 50.60
N LEU A 411 -49.72 22.39 51.79
CA LEU A 411 -48.64 22.34 52.76
C LEU A 411 -49.18 21.61 53.98
N GLU A 412 -48.66 20.41 54.23
CA GLU A 412 -49.05 19.56 55.35
C GLU A 412 -47.84 19.33 56.26
N ALA A 413 -48.05 19.48 57.55
CA ALA A 413 -47.04 19.22 58.58
C ALA A 413 -47.67 18.39 59.69
N GLY A 414 -46.94 17.39 60.20
CA GLY A 414 -47.45 16.47 61.21
C GLY A 414 -47.64 17.10 62.59
N SER A 415 -46.76 18.04 62.98
CA SER A 415 -46.77 18.64 64.32
C SER A 415 -47.04 20.14 64.32
N GLU A 416 -46.39 20.88 63.41
CA GLU A 416 -46.44 22.34 63.38
C GLU A 416 -46.16 22.87 61.97
N LEU A 417 -46.93 23.86 61.53
CA LEU A 417 -46.64 24.69 60.35
C LEU A 417 -46.54 26.15 60.80
N THR A 418 -45.39 26.79 60.56
CA THR A 418 -45.14 28.17 61.00
C THR A 418 -44.65 29.04 59.83
N PHE A 419 -45.30 30.19 59.65
CA PHE A 419 -44.88 31.26 58.76
C PHE A 419 -44.47 32.46 59.60
N LYS A 420 -43.25 32.98 59.44
CA LYS A 420 -42.73 34.12 60.20
C LYS A 420 -42.14 35.17 59.27
N ALA A 421 -42.49 36.43 59.46
CA ALA A 421 -41.99 37.55 58.66
C ALA A 421 -41.97 38.85 59.49
N ALA A 422 -40.85 39.59 59.47
CA ALA A 422 -40.71 40.92 60.08
C ALA A 422 -41.30 41.06 61.50
N GLY A 423 -41.08 40.06 62.37
CA GLY A 423 -41.58 40.04 63.74
C GLY A 423 -43.04 39.60 63.91
N SER A 424 -43.78 39.35 62.83
CA SER A 424 -45.11 38.73 62.83
C SER A 424 -45.04 37.23 62.50
N PHE A 425 -46.01 36.44 62.94
CA PHE A 425 -46.10 35.03 62.57
C PHE A 425 -47.53 34.49 62.52
N VAL A 426 -47.67 33.41 61.77
CA VAL A 426 -48.82 32.51 61.74
C VAL A 426 -48.30 31.12 62.10
N LYS A 427 -48.85 30.51 63.13
CA LYS A 427 -48.47 29.16 63.56
C LYS A 427 -49.72 28.28 63.66
N LEU A 428 -49.65 27.09 63.09
CA LEU A 428 -50.66 26.04 63.15
C LEU A 428 -50.05 24.85 63.89
N ASP A 429 -50.68 24.42 64.97
CA ASP A 429 -50.30 23.23 65.73
C ASP A 429 -51.54 22.54 66.32
N ALA A 430 -51.34 21.55 67.19
CA ALA A 430 -52.44 20.82 67.84
C ALA A 430 -53.36 21.71 68.70
N GLY A 431 -52.93 22.91 69.10
CA GLY A 431 -53.70 23.88 69.88
C GLY A 431 -54.54 24.83 69.04
N GLY A 432 -54.37 24.85 67.70
CA GLY A 432 -55.15 25.67 66.78
C GLY A 432 -54.29 26.63 65.93
N ILE A 433 -54.88 27.76 65.53
CA ILE A 433 -54.22 28.80 64.71
C ILE A 433 -53.85 29.98 65.60
N THR A 434 -52.56 30.27 65.71
CA THR A 434 -52.02 31.46 66.39
C THR A 434 -51.61 32.52 65.37
N LEU A 435 -52.12 33.75 65.52
CA LEU A 435 -51.77 34.92 64.72
C LEU A 435 -51.18 36.00 65.64
N SER A 436 -49.98 36.48 65.35
CA SER A 436 -49.31 37.50 66.18
C SER A 436 -48.58 38.53 65.31
N GLY A 437 -48.86 39.81 65.54
CA GLY A 437 -48.22 40.94 64.87
C GLY A 437 -48.81 42.29 65.31
N PRO A 438 -48.20 43.44 64.95
CA PRO A 438 -48.67 44.77 65.38
C PRO A 438 -50.09 45.12 64.91
N VAL A 439 -50.48 44.65 63.71
CA VAL A 439 -51.81 44.84 63.12
C VAL A 439 -52.19 43.56 62.36
N ILE A 440 -53.37 43.01 62.64
CA ILE A 440 -53.95 41.88 61.91
C ILE A 440 -55.18 42.40 61.14
N LYS A 441 -55.12 42.39 59.80
CA LYS A 441 -56.24 42.79 58.93
C LYS A 441 -56.98 41.56 58.42
N ALA A 442 -58.17 41.30 58.96
CA ALA A 442 -59.06 40.24 58.48
C ALA A 442 -60.18 40.86 57.63
N ASN A 443 -60.35 40.39 56.39
CA ASN A 443 -61.38 40.87 55.45
C ASN A 443 -61.39 42.38 55.14
N SER A 444 -60.25 43.08 55.30
CA SER A 444 -60.20 44.56 55.26
C SER A 444 -59.75 45.20 53.92
N GLY A 445 -59.78 44.46 52.80
CA GLY A 445 -59.43 44.97 51.47
C GLY A 445 -57.93 45.29 51.28
N GLY A 446 -57.22 44.44 50.54
CA GLY A 446 -55.80 44.62 50.18
C GLY A 446 -55.42 43.76 48.97
N SER A 447 -54.25 44.01 48.38
CA SER A 447 -53.72 43.21 47.26
C SER A 447 -52.65 42.23 47.73
N PRO A 448 -52.61 40.99 47.21
CA PRO A 448 -51.53 40.04 47.49
C PRO A 448 -50.21 40.52 46.87
N GLY A 449 -49.08 40.04 47.42
CA GLY A 449 -47.78 40.16 46.77
C GLY A 449 -47.77 39.42 45.42
N LYS A 450 -46.92 39.88 44.48
CA LYS A 450 -46.71 39.21 43.18
C LYS A 450 -45.30 38.64 43.15
N GLY A 451 -45.17 37.35 42.84
CA GLY A 451 -43.87 36.73 42.61
C GLY A 451 -43.40 36.88 41.16
N SER A 452 -42.10 36.66 40.95
CA SER A 452 -41.41 36.88 39.66
C SER A 452 -41.76 35.89 38.53
N GLY A 453 -42.37 34.74 38.87
CA GLY A 453 -42.76 33.67 37.94
C GLY A 453 -41.59 32.83 37.40
N ALA A 454 -41.81 31.55 37.10
CA ALA A 454 -40.76 30.66 36.61
C ALA A 454 -40.43 30.92 35.12
N ARG A 455 -39.15 31.11 34.80
CA ARG A 455 -38.65 31.35 33.42
C ARG A 455 -37.31 30.61 33.20
N PRO A 456 -37.29 29.27 33.19
CA PRO A 456 -36.06 28.52 32.96
C PRO A 456 -35.56 28.67 31.53
N ILE A 457 -34.24 28.63 31.34
CA ILE A 457 -33.60 28.57 30.03
C ILE A 457 -33.48 27.09 29.64
N LEU A 458 -33.87 26.73 28.41
CA LEU A 458 -33.76 25.36 27.90
C LEU A 458 -32.36 25.09 27.32
N PRO A 459 -31.86 23.84 27.37
CA PRO A 459 -30.64 23.45 26.68
C PRO A 459 -30.72 23.69 25.16
N GLY A 460 -29.59 24.04 24.53
CA GLY A 460 -29.46 24.16 23.08
C GLY A 460 -29.16 22.81 22.40
N GLN A 461 -29.07 22.82 21.07
CA GLN A 461 -28.73 21.64 20.27
C GLN A 461 -27.26 21.21 20.45
N VAL A 462 -27.00 19.90 20.36
CA VAL A 462 -25.66 19.28 20.46
C VAL A 462 -25.17 18.89 19.07
N SER A 463 -23.87 19.03 18.82
CA SER A 463 -23.24 18.60 17.55
C SER A 463 -23.08 17.08 17.49
N PRO A 464 -23.32 16.44 16.34
CA PRO A 464 -23.07 15.01 16.15
C PRO A 464 -21.57 14.71 16.08
N ALA A 465 -21.18 13.49 16.46
CA ALA A 465 -19.83 12.96 16.20
C ALA A 465 -19.63 12.67 14.70
N ASP A 466 -18.37 12.66 14.27
CA ASP A 466 -18.01 12.30 12.90
C ASP A 466 -18.47 10.87 12.57
N ALA A 467 -19.11 10.73 11.41
CA ALA A 467 -19.59 9.46 10.89
C ALA A 467 -18.80 9.07 9.64
N ASP A 468 -18.33 7.82 9.59
CA ASP A 468 -17.74 7.25 8.39
C ASP A 468 -18.56 6.04 7.91
N ARG A 469 -18.47 5.74 6.63
CA ARG A 469 -19.14 4.60 6.01
C ARG A 469 -18.11 3.51 5.71
N PRO A 470 -18.39 2.24 6.04
CA PRO A 470 -17.48 1.16 5.68
C PRO A 470 -17.29 1.09 4.16
N GLY A 471 -16.09 0.66 3.74
CA GLY A 471 -15.80 0.38 2.34
C GLY A 471 -16.80 -0.61 1.75
N VAL A 472 -17.34 -0.29 0.57
CA VAL A 472 -18.32 -1.13 -0.14
C VAL A 472 -17.61 -2.35 -0.74
N PRO A 473 -17.98 -3.61 -0.51
CA PRO A 473 -17.27 -4.76 -1.08
C PRO A 473 -17.06 -4.67 -2.60
N LEU A 474 -15.93 -5.15 -3.11
CA LEU A 474 -15.60 -5.10 -4.54
C LEU A 474 -16.70 -5.69 -5.45
N GLU A 475 -17.41 -6.73 -5.02
CA GLU A 475 -18.55 -7.29 -5.75
C GLU A 475 -19.71 -6.30 -5.93
N ALA A 476 -19.99 -5.50 -4.89
CA ALA A 476 -21.03 -4.49 -4.93
C ALA A 476 -20.64 -3.33 -5.86
N LEU A 477 -19.37 -2.93 -5.90
CA LEU A 477 -18.88 -1.95 -6.88
C LEU A 477 -18.88 -2.45 -8.31
N LEU A 478 -18.61 -3.74 -8.53
CA LEU A 478 -18.71 -4.33 -9.86
C LEU A 478 -20.15 -4.35 -10.34
N LYS A 479 -21.11 -4.71 -9.48
CA LYS A 479 -22.54 -4.60 -9.79
C LYS A 479 -22.92 -3.16 -10.08
N GLN A 480 -22.46 -2.21 -9.27
CA GLN A 480 -22.72 -0.79 -9.46
C GLN A 480 -22.14 -0.27 -10.79
N ASN A 481 -20.89 -0.62 -11.13
CA ASN A 481 -20.25 -0.26 -12.39
C ASN A 481 -20.91 -0.91 -13.62
N LEU A 482 -21.35 -2.17 -13.49
CA LEU A 482 -22.10 -2.85 -14.55
C LEU A 482 -23.47 -2.20 -14.76
N LEU A 483 -24.15 -1.81 -13.68
CA LEU A 483 -25.40 -1.03 -13.73
C LEU A 483 -25.17 0.33 -14.41
N PHE A 484 -24.15 1.09 -14.02
CA PHE A 484 -23.77 2.36 -14.66
C PHE A 484 -23.45 2.23 -16.15
N ARG A 485 -22.80 1.14 -16.57
CA ARG A 485 -22.49 0.86 -17.99
C ARG A 485 -23.71 0.37 -18.78
N SER A 486 -24.72 -0.18 -18.12
CA SER A 486 -25.95 -0.67 -18.75
C SER A 486 -27.02 0.40 -18.96
N THR A 487 -26.92 1.53 -18.24
CA THR A 487 -27.89 2.62 -18.33
C THR A 487 -27.63 3.52 -19.54
N ARG A 488 -28.47 3.42 -20.58
CA ARG A 488 -28.48 4.31 -21.75
C ARG A 488 -28.92 5.76 -21.46
N ALA A 489 -29.47 6.02 -20.28
CA ALA A 489 -30.12 7.29 -19.92
C ALA A 489 -29.26 8.24 -19.06
N GLY A 490 -27.99 7.93 -18.80
CA GLY A 490 -27.07 8.83 -18.07
C GLY A 490 -27.38 9.03 -16.58
N VAL A 491 -28.36 8.30 -16.03
CA VAL A 491 -28.71 8.30 -14.60
C VAL A 491 -28.91 6.84 -14.19
N CYS A 492 -28.24 6.39 -13.12
CA CYS A 492 -28.41 5.04 -12.59
C CYS A 492 -29.56 4.96 -11.57
N GLU A 493 -30.08 3.76 -11.31
CA GLU A 493 -31.17 3.52 -10.33
C GLU A 493 -30.84 4.06 -8.93
N VAL A 494 -29.56 4.09 -8.55
CA VAL A 494 -29.11 4.68 -7.28
C VAL A 494 -29.24 6.21 -7.29
N CYS A 495 -29.00 6.86 -8.44
CA CYS A 495 -29.19 8.29 -8.61
C CYS A 495 -30.68 8.68 -8.69
N GLU A 496 -31.54 7.80 -9.23
CA GLU A 496 -32.99 7.98 -9.17
C GLU A 496 -33.53 7.77 -7.75
N ALA A 497 -33.03 6.78 -7.03
CA ALA A 497 -33.37 6.56 -5.62
C ALA A 497 -32.90 7.71 -4.72
N ALA A 498 -31.73 8.29 -4.98
CA ALA A 498 -31.24 9.48 -4.28
C ALA A 498 -32.07 10.74 -4.61
N ARG A 499 -32.70 10.81 -5.78
CA ARG A 499 -33.65 11.88 -6.17
C ARG A 499 -35.02 11.74 -5.52
N ALA A 500 -35.36 10.54 -5.04
CA ALA A 500 -36.65 10.22 -4.45
C ALA A 500 -36.66 10.34 -2.92
N LEU A 501 -35.54 10.72 -2.30
CA LEU A 501 -35.50 11.10 -0.89
C LEU A 501 -36.06 12.53 -0.76
N PRO A 502 -37.16 12.76 -0.03
CA PRO A 502 -37.58 14.12 0.28
C PRO A 502 -36.47 14.80 1.10
N GLU A 503 -36.07 15.99 0.67
CA GLU A 503 -35.39 16.96 1.52
C GLU A 503 -36.38 17.41 2.60
N ASP A 504 -36.43 16.69 3.72
CA ASP A 504 -37.05 17.18 4.95
C ASP A 504 -35.97 17.74 5.88
N ASP A 505 -35.91 19.06 5.84
CA ASP A 505 -35.71 20.07 6.89
C ASP A 505 -34.42 20.17 7.75
N ALA A 506 -34.03 21.44 7.82
CA ALA A 506 -33.03 22.11 8.65
C ALA A 506 -33.12 21.89 10.16
#